data_AF-A0A3D3Q8D6-F1
#
_entry.id   AF-A0A3D3Q8D6-F1
#
_cell.length_a   1.000
_cell.length_b   1.000
_cell.length_c   1.000
_cell.angle_alpha   90.00
_cell.angle_beta   90.00
_cell.angle_gamma   90.00
#
_symmetry.space_group_name_H-M   'P 1'
#
loop_
_entity.id
_entity.type
_entity.pdbx_description
1 polymer ?
#
loop_
_entity_poly.entity_id
_entity_poly.type
_entity_poly.pdbx_seq_one_letter_code
_entity_poly.pdbx_strand_id
1 'polypeptide(L)' 'VWPWLTGAYVEACVRTGVGVEGVLSGLEGHVGDWGLGSVSETADGDAPNAATGCPFQAWSVAELLRARRLVADA' A
#
# COMPACT_ATOMS: atom_id res chain seq x y z
N VAL A 1 4.80 -9.17 -4.45
CA VAL A 1 5.03 -7.77 -4.02
C VAL A 1 4.65 -7.64 -2.55
N TRP A 2 5.38 -6.81 -1.79
CA TRP A 2 5.11 -6.57 -0.37
C TRP A 2 4.51 -5.16 -0.17
N PRO A 3 3.26 -5.02 0.27
CA PRO A 3 2.60 -3.72 0.43
C PRO A 3 3.28 -2.74 1.38
N TRP A 4 4.00 -3.23 2.41
CA TRP A 4 4.69 -2.33 3.35
C TRP A 4 5.75 -1.45 2.68
N LEU A 5 6.27 -1.81 1.51
CA LEU A 5 7.23 -0.99 0.77
C LEU A 5 6.61 0.32 0.24
N THR A 6 5.28 0.41 0.15
CA THR A 6 4.59 1.58 -0.40
C THR A 6 4.88 2.85 0.39
N GLY A 7 4.99 2.81 1.72
CA GLY A 7 5.26 4.02 2.49
C GLY A 7 6.65 4.60 2.19
N ALA A 8 7.69 3.77 2.15
CA ALA A 8 9.04 4.23 1.81
C ALA A 8 9.11 4.77 0.37
N TYR A 9 8.41 4.12 -0.57
CA TYR A 9 8.29 4.60 -1.94
C TYR A 9 7.62 5.98 -2.02
N VAL A 10 6.46 6.15 -1.40
CA VAL A 10 5.72 7.42 -1.38
C VAL A 10 6.55 8.53 -0.74
N GLU A 11 7.21 8.25 0.38
CA GLU A 11 8.09 9.23 1.04
C GLU A 11 9.22 9.70 0.10
N ALA A 12 9.86 8.77 -0.60
CA ALA A 12 10.91 9.11 -1.56
C ALA A 12 10.37 9.98 -2.70
N CYS A 13 9.20 9.63 -3.25
CA CYS A 13 8.55 10.42 -4.30
C CYS A 13 8.25 11.86 -3.83
N VAL A 14 7.59 12.02 -2.68
CA VAL A 14 7.27 13.34 -2.10
C VAL A 14 8.54 14.15 -1.88
N ARG A 15 9.58 13.56 -1.28
CA ARG A 15 10.86 14.25 -1.01
C ARG A 15 11.63 14.64 -2.27
N THR A 16 11.35 14.01 -3.40
CA THR A 16 12.04 14.27 -4.68
C THR A 16 11.16 15.02 -5.69
N GLY A 17 9.93 15.40 -5.31
CA GLY A 17 9.00 16.11 -6.18
C GLY A 17 8.39 15.24 -7.28
N VAL A 18 8.40 13.91 -7.12
CA VAL A 18 7.68 12.98 -8.01
C VAL A 18 6.23 12.91 -7.57
N GLY A 19 5.30 13.11 -8.51
CA GLY A 19 3.85 13.02 -8.28
C GLY A 19 3.43 11.65 -7.75
N VAL A 20 2.47 11.66 -6.83
CA VAL A 20 1.96 10.46 -6.11
C VAL A 20 0.46 10.24 -6.35
N GLU A 21 -0.09 10.82 -7.40
CA GLU A 21 -1.51 10.73 -7.75
C GLU A 21 -1.91 9.27 -8.00
N GLY A 22 -2.88 8.78 -7.23
CA GLY A 22 -3.42 7.43 -7.38
C GLY A 22 -2.48 6.29 -6.93
N VAL A 23 -1.32 6.60 -6.34
CA VAL A 23 -0.31 5.60 -5.92
C VAL A 23 -0.86 4.55 -4.95
N LEU A 24 -1.92 4.88 -4.20
CA LEU A 24 -2.54 4.00 -3.21
C LEU A 24 -3.76 3.24 -3.73
N SER A 25 -4.24 3.52 -4.95
CA SER A 25 -5.51 2.98 -5.47
C SER A 25 -5.60 1.45 -5.41
N GLY A 26 -4.51 0.74 -5.74
CA GLY A 26 -4.46 -0.72 -5.63
C GLY A 26 -4.62 -1.23 -4.20
N LEU A 27 -3.98 -0.58 -3.23
CA LEU A 27 -4.10 -0.95 -1.82
C LEU A 27 -5.46 -0.55 -1.23
N GLU A 28 -6.04 0.57 -1.66
CA GLU A 28 -7.39 0.99 -1.24
C GLU A 28 -8.47 0.01 -1.72
N GLY A 29 -8.33 -0.52 -2.95
CA GLY A 29 -9.17 -1.60 -3.45
C GLY A 29 -8.99 -2.89 -2.66
N HIS A 30 -7.75 -3.27 -2.37
CA HIS A 30 -7.39 -4.49 -1.63
C HIS A 30 -8.03 -4.57 -0.23
N VAL A 31 -8.34 -3.46 0.44
CA VAL A 31 -8.97 -3.48 1.80
C VAL A 31 -10.33 -4.20 1.82
N GLY A 32 -11.02 -4.24 0.67
CA GLY A 32 -12.27 -4.98 0.50
C GLY A 32 -12.08 -6.48 0.25
N ASP A 33 -10.84 -6.93 0.05
CA ASP A 33 -10.46 -8.29 -0.28
C ASP A 33 -9.65 -8.92 0.87
N TRP A 34 -9.35 -10.23 0.77
CA TRP A 34 -8.42 -11.00 1.60
C TRP A 34 -7.93 -10.34 2.91
N GLY A 35 -8.64 -10.59 4.01
CA GLY A 35 -8.43 -9.88 5.27
C GLY A 35 -9.21 -8.57 5.33
N LEU A 36 -10.55 -8.68 5.27
CA LEU A 36 -11.48 -7.54 5.23
C LEU A 36 -11.13 -6.44 6.24
N GLY A 37 -10.96 -5.22 5.74
CA GLY A 37 -10.58 -4.07 6.57
C GLY A 37 -9.08 -4.00 6.90
N SER A 38 -8.25 -4.80 6.23
CA SER A 38 -6.81 -4.88 6.46
C SER A 38 -6.03 -4.98 5.14
N VAL A 39 -4.70 -5.00 5.24
CA VAL A 39 -3.78 -5.22 4.12
C VAL A 39 -3.03 -6.53 4.33
N SER A 40 -2.86 -7.30 3.26
CA SER A 40 -2.14 -8.57 3.28
C SER A 40 -0.62 -8.37 3.37
N GLU A 41 0.08 -9.45 3.70
CA GLU A 41 1.55 -9.49 3.73
C GLU A 41 2.15 -9.36 2.34
N THR A 42 1.57 -10.07 1.37
CA THR A 42 2.02 -10.08 -0.02
C THR A 42 0.85 -10.05 -0.99
N ALA A 43 1.15 -9.69 -2.22
CA ALA A 43 0.29 -9.85 -3.38
C ALA A 43 1.11 -10.38 -4.56
N ASP A 44 0.49 -11.03 -5.53
CA ASP A 44 1.16 -11.37 -6.79
C ASP A 44 1.62 -10.10 -7.51
N GLY A 45 2.73 -10.20 -8.25
CA GLY A 45 3.28 -9.06 -9.01
C GLY A 45 2.65 -8.86 -10.38
N ASP A 46 1.96 -9.88 -10.89
CA ASP A 46 1.22 -9.83 -12.14
C ASP A 46 -0.27 -9.67 -11.85
N ALA A 47 -0.97 -8.97 -12.74
CA ALA A 47 -2.42 -8.87 -12.68
C ALA A 47 -3.06 -10.28 -12.63
N PRO A 48 -4.07 -10.51 -11.77
CA PRO A 48 -4.86 -9.52 -11.03
C PRO A 48 -4.27 -9.08 -9.67
N ASN A 49 -3.01 -9.40 -9.36
CA ASN A 49 -2.34 -9.09 -8.10
C ASN A 49 -3.03 -9.74 -6.90
N ALA A 50 -3.32 -11.04 -7.00
CA ALA A 50 -4.03 -11.76 -5.95
C ALA A 50 -3.30 -11.66 -4.61
N ALA A 51 -4.05 -11.44 -3.54
CA ALA A 51 -3.52 -11.35 -2.19
C ALA A 51 -3.01 -12.71 -1.70
N THR A 52 -1.88 -12.70 -1.02
CA THR A 52 -1.21 -13.89 -0.49
C THR A 52 -0.63 -13.62 0.91
N GLY A 53 -0.13 -14.67 1.57
CA GLY A 53 0.48 -14.57 2.89
C GLY A 53 -0.52 -14.22 4.01
N CYS A 54 -0.02 -13.62 5.09
CA CYS A 54 -0.86 -13.22 6.22
C CYS A 54 -1.96 -12.21 5.79
N PRO A 55 -3.25 -12.48 6.05
CA PRO A 55 -4.33 -11.56 5.66
C PRO A 55 -4.38 -10.27 6.50
N PHE A 56 -3.82 -10.29 7.72
CA PHE A 56 -3.84 -9.15 8.64
C PHE A 56 -2.41 -8.74 9.01
N GLN A 57 -1.67 -8.12 8.08
CA GLN A 57 -0.27 -7.79 8.27
C GLN A 57 -0.10 -6.35 8.79
N ALA A 58 0.37 -6.22 10.03
CA ALA A 58 0.41 -4.95 10.75
C ALA A 58 1.32 -3.88 10.12
N TRP A 59 2.43 -4.27 9.49
CA TRP A 59 3.41 -3.38 8.89
C TRP A 59 2.87 -2.80 7.57
N SER A 60 2.20 -3.61 6.76
CA SER A 60 1.48 -3.21 5.55
C SER A 60 0.37 -2.22 5.87
N VAL A 61 -0.41 -2.48 6.94
CA VAL A 61 -1.43 -1.54 7.41
C VAL A 61 -0.79 -0.23 7.89
N ALA A 62 0.26 -0.30 8.70
CA ALA A 62 0.96 0.88 9.19
C ALA A 62 1.53 1.74 8.05
N GLU A 63 2.17 1.12 7.06
CA GLU A 63 2.76 1.82 5.92
C GLU A 63 1.70 2.39 4.96
N LEU A 64 0.54 1.74 4.79
CA LEU A 64 -0.58 2.32 4.06
C LEU A 64 -1.09 3.60 4.76
N LEU A 65 -1.30 3.56 6.08
CA LEU A 65 -1.74 4.73 6.85
C LEU A 65 -0.71 5.87 6.79
N ARG A 66 0.59 5.55 6.91
CA ARG A 66 1.68 6.52 6.80
C ARG A 66 1.74 7.13 5.40
N ALA A 67 1.63 6.31 4.35
CA ALA A 67 1.60 6.78 2.97
C ALA A 67 0.41 7.71 2.70
N ARG A 68 -0.79 7.37 3.20
CA ARG A 68 -1.97 8.24 3.11
C ARG A 68 -1.73 9.61 3.74
N ARG A 69 -1.01 9.66 4.87
CA ARG A 69 -0.66 10.92 5.52
C ARG A 69 0.32 11.73 4.68
N LEU A 70 1.35 11.09 4.13
CA LEU A 70 2.33 11.75 3.26
C LEU A 70 1.69 12.34 2.00
N VAL A 71 0.79 11.60 1.34
CA VAL A 71 0.05 12.09 0.17
C VAL A 71 -0.85 13.29 0.51
N ALA A 72 -1.45 13.30 1.71
CA ALA A 72 -2.29 14.40 2.15
C ALA A 72 -1.50 15.67 2.52
N ASP A 73 -0.22 15.51 2.88
CA ASP A 73 0.67 16.61 3.30
C ASP A 73 1.60 17.10 2.16
N ALA A 74 1.61 16.43 1.01
CA ALA A 74 2.40 16.75 -0.19
C ALA A 74 1.70 17.78 -1.09
#